data_AF-A0A355H7J8-F1
#
_entry.id   AF-A0A355H7J8-F1
#
_cell.length_a   1.000
_cell.length_b   1.000
_cell.length_c   1.000
_cell.angle_alpha   90.00
_cell.angle_beta   90.00
_cell.angle_gamma   90.00
#
_symmetry.space_group_name_H-M   'P 1'
#
loop_
_entity.id
_entity.type
_entity.pdbx_description
1 polymer ?
#
loop_
_entity_poly.entity_id
_entity_poly.type
_entity_poly.pdbx_seq_one_letter_code
_entity_poly.pdbx_strand_id
1 'polypeptide(L)'
;MQKSLNLKSSPLSENWWESAVFYQIYPRSFKDSNNDGIGDLAGVIEKLDHLNDGKGGGLGIDAIWFSPFFPSPQADFGYDVSDYCNIDSDYGTLEDFDQLVEESHRRGIKIVLDLVLNHSSDQHKWFQESRKNSTNSKVDWYVWADPKPDGSPPNNWLAVFGGAAWTFEPQRGQYYLHNFLPEQPDLNWYNPE
;
A
#
# COMPACT_ATOMS: atom_id res chain seq x y z
N MET A 1 16.16 45.58 -19.40
CA MET A 1 16.57 44.25 -19.88
C MET A 1 15.99 43.20 -18.92
N GLN A 2 14.84 42.62 -19.26
CA GLN A 2 14.27 41.50 -18.52
C GLN A 2 15.07 40.24 -18.85
N LYS A 3 15.76 39.67 -17.86
CA LYS A 3 16.29 38.31 -17.97
C LYS A 3 15.09 37.37 -17.93
N SER A 4 14.71 36.87 -19.11
CA SER A 4 13.86 35.70 -19.23
C SER A 4 14.56 34.53 -18.52
N LEU A 5 14.01 34.07 -17.40
CA LEU A 5 14.34 32.80 -16.79
C LEU A 5 13.74 31.72 -17.69
N ASN A 6 14.54 31.22 -18.61
CA ASN A 6 14.25 29.98 -19.32
C ASN A 6 14.38 28.84 -18.31
N LEU A 7 13.30 28.54 -17.60
CA LEU A 7 13.10 27.26 -16.89
C LEU A 7 12.90 26.18 -17.96
N LYS A 8 13.97 25.84 -18.68
CA LYS A 8 14.01 24.57 -19.39
C LYS A 8 14.09 23.51 -18.30
N SER A 9 13.04 22.70 -18.17
CA SER A 9 13.04 21.48 -17.37
C SER A 9 14.26 20.65 -17.79
N SER A 10 15.31 20.70 -16.98
CA SER A 10 16.40 19.74 -17.12
C SER A 10 15.77 18.36 -16.95
N PRO A 11 16.15 17.34 -17.75
CA PRO A 11 15.81 15.97 -17.40
C PRO A 11 16.24 15.78 -15.94
N LEU A 12 15.29 15.33 -15.13
CA LEU A 12 15.49 15.12 -13.71
C LEU A 12 16.80 14.34 -13.53
N SER A 13 17.70 14.87 -12.70
CA SER A 13 19.00 14.25 -12.42
C SER A 13 18.83 12.81 -11.92
N GLU A 14 19.88 11.97 -11.93
CA GLU A 14 19.80 10.61 -11.35
C GLU A 14 19.25 10.61 -9.91
N ASN A 15 19.44 11.71 -9.17
CA ASN A 15 18.90 11.94 -7.83
C ASN A 15 17.70 12.89 -7.83
N TRP A 16 16.76 12.68 -8.74
CA TRP A 16 15.58 13.54 -8.91
C TRP A 16 14.80 13.80 -7.62
N TRP A 17 14.75 12.81 -6.73
CA TRP A 17 14.00 12.83 -5.47
C TRP A 17 14.57 13.81 -4.43
N GLU A 18 15.84 14.23 -4.53
CA GLU A 18 16.45 15.15 -3.57
C GLU A 18 15.85 16.56 -3.61
N SER A 19 15.31 16.96 -4.76
CA SER A 19 14.71 18.28 -4.99
C SER A 19 13.26 18.23 -5.46
N ALA A 20 12.67 17.04 -5.55
CA ALA A 20 11.34 16.84 -6.08
C ALA A 20 10.25 17.34 -5.13
N VAL A 21 9.21 17.93 -5.69
CA VAL A 21 7.95 18.22 -5.00
C VAL A 21 7.03 17.00 -5.13
N PHE A 22 6.79 16.33 -4.00
CA PHE A 22 5.87 15.20 -3.90
C PHE A 22 4.44 15.66 -3.61
N TYR A 23 3.49 15.02 -4.27
CA TYR A 23 2.07 15.17 -4.00
C TYR A 23 1.48 13.81 -3.62
N GLN A 24 1.05 13.68 -2.37
CA GLN A 24 0.45 12.43 -1.92
C GLN A 24 -1.01 12.35 -2.37
N ILE A 25 -1.38 11.23 -2.99
CA ILE A 25 -2.76 10.92 -3.35
C ILE A 25 -3.26 9.76 -2.49
N TYR A 26 -4.41 9.96 -1.87
CA TYR A 26 -5.25 8.90 -1.32
C TYR A 26 -6.31 8.55 -2.38
N PRO A 27 -6.15 7.45 -3.15
CA PRO A 27 -6.91 7.20 -4.38
C PRO A 27 -8.42 7.28 -4.17
N ARG A 28 -8.90 6.60 -3.14
CA ARG A 28 -10.32 6.49 -2.74
C ARG A 28 -11.05 7.82 -2.62
N SER A 29 -10.36 8.92 -2.35
CA SER A 29 -10.98 10.24 -2.15
C SER A 29 -10.50 11.32 -3.12
N PHE A 30 -9.74 10.95 -4.15
CA PHE A 30 -9.19 11.93 -5.07
C PHE A 30 -10.18 12.34 -6.16
N LYS A 31 -10.58 11.39 -7.02
CA LYS A 31 -11.55 11.62 -8.09
C LYS A 31 -12.17 10.30 -8.54
N ASP A 32 -13.48 10.20 -8.43
CA ASP A 32 -14.31 9.11 -8.98
C ASP A 32 -14.57 9.38 -10.47
N SER A 33 -14.27 8.42 -11.35
CA SER A 33 -14.49 8.52 -12.80
C SER A 33 -15.73 7.76 -13.29
N ASN A 34 -16.21 6.79 -12.52
CA ASN A 34 -17.23 5.83 -12.94
C ASN A 34 -18.61 6.05 -12.26
N ASN A 35 -18.68 6.95 -11.28
CA ASN A 35 -19.84 7.32 -10.44
C ASN A 35 -20.28 6.25 -9.42
N ASP A 36 -19.36 5.43 -8.91
CA ASP A 36 -19.62 4.48 -7.81
C ASP A 36 -19.41 5.08 -6.40
N GLY A 37 -18.87 6.30 -6.31
CA GLY A 37 -18.60 7.01 -5.07
C GLY A 37 -17.19 6.82 -4.51
N ILE A 38 -16.31 6.10 -5.22
CA ILE A 38 -14.94 5.79 -4.84
C ILE A 38 -13.99 6.40 -5.88
N GLY A 39 -12.93 7.07 -5.44
CA GLY A 39 -11.91 7.57 -6.36
C GLY A 39 -11.07 6.44 -6.94
N ASP A 40 -10.76 6.51 -8.24
CA ASP A 40 -10.14 5.45 -9.04
C ASP A 40 -8.93 5.96 -9.84
N LEU A 41 -8.16 5.04 -10.45
CA LEU A 41 -6.95 5.40 -11.19
C LEU A 41 -7.27 6.24 -12.45
N ALA A 42 -8.38 5.95 -13.12
CA ALA A 42 -8.84 6.72 -14.28
C ALA A 42 -9.15 8.19 -13.89
N GLY A 43 -9.75 8.41 -12.72
CA GLY A 43 -9.99 9.73 -12.15
C GLY A 43 -8.69 10.48 -11.83
N VAL A 44 -7.63 9.77 -11.44
CA VAL A 44 -6.29 10.36 -11.31
C VAL A 44 -5.77 10.81 -12.68
N ILE A 45 -5.89 9.96 -13.71
CA ILE A 45 -5.47 10.27 -15.09
C ILE A 45 -6.17 11.56 -15.58
N GLU A 46 -7.48 11.69 -15.37
CA GLU A 46 -8.26 12.89 -15.73
C GLU A 46 -7.74 14.19 -15.10
N LYS A 47 -6.98 14.10 -14.00
CA LYS A 47 -6.49 15.24 -13.23
C LYS A 47 -4.99 15.47 -13.35
N LEU A 48 -4.27 14.69 -14.17
CA LEU A 48 -2.82 14.87 -14.32
C LEU A 48 -2.44 16.28 -14.80
N ASP A 49 -3.21 16.89 -15.70
CA ASP A 49 -2.94 18.27 -16.16
C ASP A 49 -3.14 19.32 -15.04
N HIS A 50 -4.01 19.06 -14.07
CA HIS A 50 -4.14 19.91 -12.89
C HIS A 50 -2.89 19.80 -12.00
N LEU A 51 -2.34 18.59 -11.87
CA LEU A 51 -1.15 18.32 -11.07
C LEU A 51 0.11 18.88 -11.75
N ASN A 52 0.33 18.57 -13.02
CA ASN A 52 1.38 19.12 -13.86
C ASN A 52 1.06 18.84 -15.34
N ASP A 53 0.88 19.89 -16.15
CA ASP A 53 0.62 19.75 -17.59
C ASP A 53 1.90 19.65 -18.46
N GLY A 54 3.07 19.69 -17.84
CA GLY A 54 4.38 19.69 -18.49
C GLY A 54 4.72 21.00 -19.23
N LYS A 55 3.89 22.03 -19.12
CA LYS A 55 3.99 23.31 -19.84
C LYS A 55 4.00 24.53 -18.90
N GLY A 56 4.05 24.29 -17.60
CA GLY A 56 4.05 25.33 -16.57
C GLY A 56 2.65 25.77 -16.14
N GLY A 57 1.61 25.03 -16.54
CA GLY A 57 0.27 25.08 -15.95
C GLY A 57 0.05 23.96 -14.93
N GLY A 58 -0.92 24.13 -14.03
CA GLY A 58 -1.16 23.22 -12.92
C GLY A 58 -0.32 23.53 -11.68
N LEU A 59 -0.21 22.58 -10.76
CA LEU A 59 0.52 22.73 -9.50
C LEU A 59 2.05 22.64 -9.67
N GLY A 60 2.52 21.97 -10.73
CA GLY A 60 3.94 21.83 -11.04
C GLY A 60 4.66 20.78 -10.18
N ILE A 61 3.97 19.70 -9.81
CA ILE A 61 4.55 18.61 -9.01
C ILE A 61 5.54 17.78 -9.83
N ASP A 62 6.53 17.18 -9.16
CA ASP A 62 7.50 16.29 -9.81
C ASP A 62 7.15 14.81 -9.63
N ALA A 63 6.42 14.47 -8.56
CA ALA A 63 6.06 13.10 -8.26
C ALA A 63 4.73 12.96 -7.52
N ILE A 64 4.03 11.86 -7.80
CA ILE A 64 2.89 11.40 -7.01
C ILE A 64 3.35 10.27 -6.08
N TRP A 65 3.00 10.37 -4.80
CA TRP A 65 3.07 9.25 -3.86
C TRP A 65 1.65 8.75 -3.59
N PHE A 66 1.38 7.49 -3.92
CA PHE A 66 0.08 6.90 -3.66
C PHE A 66 0.04 6.18 -2.31
N SER A 67 -1.04 6.40 -1.56
CA SER A 67 -1.52 5.41 -0.59
C SER A 67 -1.94 4.11 -1.31
N PRO A 68 -2.05 2.96 -0.60
CA PRO A 68 -2.32 1.66 -1.22
C PRO A 68 -3.57 1.61 -2.10
N PHE A 69 -3.46 0.89 -3.22
CA PHE A 69 -4.57 0.53 -4.12
C PHE A 69 -4.49 -0.94 -4.59
N PHE A 70 -3.75 -1.76 -3.86
CA PHE A 70 -3.67 -3.21 -4.07
C PHE A 70 -4.93 -3.90 -3.54
N PRO A 71 -5.29 -5.11 -4.04
CA PRO A 71 -6.41 -5.88 -3.52
C PRO A 71 -6.38 -6.02 -2.01
N SER A 72 -7.46 -5.60 -1.36
CA SER A 72 -7.58 -5.56 0.09
C SER A 72 -9.02 -5.81 0.51
N PRO A 73 -9.28 -6.51 1.63
CA PRO A 73 -10.61 -6.55 2.24
C PRO A 73 -11.10 -5.20 2.77
N GLN A 74 -10.26 -4.16 2.74
CA GLN A 74 -10.55 -2.79 3.16
C GLN A 74 -10.82 -2.65 4.67
N ALA A 75 -10.29 -3.55 5.50
CA ALA A 75 -10.39 -3.43 6.96
C ALA A 75 -9.58 -2.22 7.47
N ASP A 76 -8.47 -1.90 6.80
CA ASP A 76 -7.64 -0.70 7.00
C ASP A 76 -7.46 0.04 5.68
N PHE A 77 -8.52 0.10 4.87
CA PHE A 77 -8.60 0.86 3.61
C PHE A 77 -7.38 0.72 2.68
N GLY A 78 -6.96 -0.52 2.43
CA GLY A 78 -5.87 -0.84 1.50
C GLY A 78 -4.55 -1.21 2.19
N TYR A 79 -4.38 -0.91 3.48
CA TYR A 79 -3.17 -1.31 4.22
C TYR A 79 -3.21 -2.79 4.67
N ASP A 80 -4.38 -3.44 4.64
CA ASP A 80 -4.53 -4.89 4.76
C ASP A 80 -4.48 -5.56 3.37
N VAL A 81 -3.28 -5.74 2.82
CA VAL A 81 -3.06 -6.25 1.45
C VAL A 81 -3.28 -7.76 1.33
N SER A 82 -4.11 -8.19 0.38
CA SER A 82 -4.42 -9.60 0.08
C SER A 82 -3.76 -10.15 -1.19
N ASP A 83 -3.30 -9.28 -2.08
CA ASP A 83 -2.45 -9.61 -3.23
C ASP A 83 -1.55 -8.42 -3.57
N TYR A 84 -0.22 -8.59 -3.47
CA TYR A 84 0.74 -7.51 -3.72
C TYR A 84 1.01 -7.22 -5.21
N CYS A 85 0.48 -8.03 -6.13
CA CYS A 85 0.86 -8.01 -7.55
C CYS A 85 -0.30 -7.61 -8.47
N ASN A 86 -1.38 -7.04 -7.93
CA ASN A 86 -2.55 -6.65 -8.70
C ASN A 86 -3.13 -5.33 -8.17
N ILE A 87 -4.19 -4.84 -8.81
CA ILE A 87 -4.95 -3.64 -8.42
C ILE A 87 -6.30 -4.07 -7.85
N ASP A 88 -6.75 -3.40 -6.77
CA ASP A 88 -8.09 -3.64 -6.24
C ASP A 88 -9.14 -3.23 -7.28
N SER A 89 -10.20 -4.03 -7.41
CA SER A 89 -11.26 -3.76 -8.37
C SER A 89 -11.98 -2.43 -8.14
N ASP A 90 -11.97 -1.91 -6.91
CA ASP A 90 -12.48 -0.57 -6.58
C ASP A 90 -11.68 0.55 -7.27
N TYR A 91 -10.42 0.31 -7.65
CA TYR A 91 -9.52 1.33 -8.19
C TYR A 91 -9.23 1.18 -9.69
N GLY A 92 -9.48 0.01 -10.28
CA GLY A 92 -9.30 -0.26 -11.71
C GLY A 92 -8.55 -1.57 -11.98
N THR A 93 -7.78 -1.60 -13.07
CA THR A 93 -6.96 -2.77 -13.46
C THR A 93 -5.47 -2.45 -13.57
N LEU A 94 -4.66 -3.48 -13.81
CA LEU A 94 -3.24 -3.30 -14.13
C LEU A 94 -3.05 -2.48 -15.41
N GLU A 95 -3.93 -2.61 -16.40
CA GLU A 95 -3.91 -1.80 -17.63
C GLU A 95 -4.20 -0.31 -17.34
N ASP A 96 -5.14 -0.02 -16.43
CA ASP A 96 -5.38 1.37 -15.99
C ASP A 96 -4.15 1.94 -15.28
N PHE A 97 -3.44 1.12 -14.49
CA PHE A 97 -2.19 1.52 -13.86
C PHE A 97 -1.06 1.75 -14.89
N ASP A 98 -0.92 0.89 -15.90
CA ASP A 98 0.03 1.09 -16.99
C ASP A 98 -0.25 2.41 -17.72
N GLN A 99 -1.52 2.72 -17.99
CA GLN A 99 -1.91 3.99 -18.60
C GLN A 99 -1.59 5.19 -17.69
N LEU A 100 -1.84 5.09 -16.39
CA LEU A 100 -1.49 6.12 -15.41
C LEU A 100 0.02 6.39 -15.41
N VAL A 101 0.84 5.34 -15.43
CA VAL A 101 2.30 5.44 -15.50
C VAL A 101 2.74 6.13 -16.79
N GLU A 102 2.21 5.71 -17.94
CA GLU A 102 2.53 6.33 -19.23
C GLU A 102 2.17 7.82 -19.24
N GLU A 103 0.94 8.15 -18.88
CA GLU A 103 0.43 9.53 -18.92
C GLU A 103 1.12 10.45 -17.90
N SER A 104 1.48 9.92 -16.73
CA SER A 104 2.29 10.64 -15.73
C SER A 104 3.69 10.93 -16.28
N HIS A 105 4.36 9.93 -16.84
CA HIS A 105 5.70 10.09 -17.40
C HIS A 105 5.75 11.05 -18.60
N ARG A 106 4.70 11.09 -19.44
CA ARG A 106 4.58 12.06 -20.54
C ARG A 106 4.59 13.51 -20.04
N ARG A 107 4.15 13.74 -18.80
CA ARG A 107 4.15 15.04 -18.11
C ARG A 107 5.38 15.27 -17.24
N GLY A 108 6.31 14.31 -17.20
CA GLY A 108 7.47 14.35 -16.34
C GLY A 108 7.20 14.01 -14.88
N ILE A 109 6.00 13.52 -14.55
CA ILE A 109 5.60 13.14 -13.19
C ILE A 109 6.11 11.73 -12.89
N LYS A 110 6.82 11.57 -11.78
CA LYS A 110 7.25 10.26 -11.24
C LYS A 110 6.16 9.64 -10.37
N ILE A 111 6.14 8.32 -10.29
CA ILE A 111 5.21 7.57 -9.44
C ILE A 111 5.98 6.84 -8.35
N VAL A 112 5.51 6.99 -7.12
CA VAL A 112 5.97 6.26 -5.93
C VAL A 112 4.77 5.57 -5.29
N LEU A 113 4.93 4.29 -4.96
CA LEU A 113 3.90 3.47 -4.36
C LEU A 113 4.23 3.21 -2.90
N ASP A 114 3.20 3.19 -2.06
CA ASP A 114 3.32 2.61 -0.72
C ASP A 114 3.49 1.08 -0.83
N LEU A 115 4.34 0.49 0.02
CA LEU A 115 4.57 -0.96 0.06
C LEU A 115 4.45 -1.46 1.50
N VAL A 116 3.32 -2.10 1.79
CA VAL A 116 2.99 -2.57 3.13
C VAL A 116 3.55 -3.98 3.35
N LEU A 117 4.82 -4.05 3.73
CA LEU A 117 5.53 -5.33 3.90
C LEU A 117 5.65 -5.78 5.37
N ASN A 118 5.24 -4.97 6.34
CA ASN A 118 5.27 -5.41 7.75
C ASN A 118 4.26 -6.54 8.03
N HIS A 119 3.08 -6.46 7.42
CA HIS A 119 1.97 -7.39 7.57
C HIS A 119 1.28 -7.58 6.23
N SER A 120 0.48 -8.64 6.11
CA SER A 120 -0.51 -8.80 5.05
C SER A 120 -1.92 -8.85 5.66
N SER A 121 -2.96 -8.85 4.82
CA SER A 121 -4.30 -9.26 5.24
C SER A 121 -4.31 -10.71 5.74
N ASP A 122 -5.20 -11.03 6.68
CA ASP A 122 -5.53 -12.40 7.06
C ASP A 122 -6.18 -13.20 5.90
N GLN A 123 -6.73 -12.52 4.89
CA GLN A 123 -7.22 -13.15 3.65
C GLN A 123 -6.11 -13.42 2.64
N HIS A 124 -4.88 -12.95 2.89
CA HIS A 124 -3.74 -13.23 2.02
C HIS A 124 -3.46 -14.74 1.95
N LYS A 125 -3.14 -15.24 0.74
CA LYS A 125 -2.91 -16.68 0.50
C LYS A 125 -1.85 -17.27 1.42
N TRP A 126 -0.84 -16.47 1.78
CA TRP A 126 0.21 -16.86 2.72
C TRP A 126 -0.34 -17.11 4.12
N PHE A 127 -1.15 -16.20 4.68
CA PHE A 127 -1.72 -16.39 6.01
C PHE A 127 -2.71 -17.55 6.03
N GLN A 128 -3.55 -17.65 4.99
CA GLN A 128 -4.48 -18.75 4.82
C GLN A 128 -3.79 -20.13 4.74
N GLU A 129 -2.57 -20.20 4.19
CA GLU A 129 -1.77 -21.42 4.23
C GLU A 129 -1.13 -21.62 5.61
N SER A 130 -0.46 -20.60 6.12
CA SER A 130 0.26 -20.56 7.40
C SER A 130 -0.62 -21.02 8.56
N ARG A 131 -1.87 -20.55 8.64
CA ARG A 131 -2.81 -20.84 9.74
C ARG A 131 -3.33 -22.27 9.80
N LYS A 132 -3.13 -23.09 8.76
CA LYS A 132 -3.75 -24.44 8.68
C LYS A 132 -3.22 -25.44 9.69
N ASN A 133 -1.91 -25.42 9.94
CA ASN A 133 -1.19 -26.35 10.82
C ASN A 133 0.27 -25.90 11.01
N SER A 134 1.05 -26.66 11.75
CA SER A 134 2.48 -26.41 12.01
C SER A 134 3.45 -27.14 11.06
N THR A 135 2.99 -27.61 9.89
CA THR A 135 3.81 -28.41 8.96
C THR A 135 3.72 -27.95 7.49
N ASN A 136 3.04 -26.84 7.21
CA ASN A 136 2.86 -26.32 5.85
C ASN A 136 4.06 -25.48 5.40
N SER A 137 4.11 -25.13 4.12
CA SER A 137 5.26 -24.40 3.54
C SER A 137 5.40 -22.96 4.04
N LYS A 138 4.38 -22.41 4.71
CA LYS A 138 4.32 -21.04 5.23
C LYS A 138 4.25 -21.00 6.76
N VAL A 139 4.58 -22.10 7.44
CA VAL A 139 4.39 -22.26 8.88
C VAL A 139 5.02 -21.13 9.69
N ASP A 140 6.19 -20.65 9.24
CA ASP A 140 7.01 -19.64 9.93
C ASP A 140 7.03 -18.29 9.18
N TRP A 141 6.14 -18.08 8.20
CA TRP A 141 6.03 -16.81 7.48
C TRP A 141 5.35 -15.71 8.30
N TYR A 142 4.65 -16.08 9.37
CA TYR A 142 4.03 -15.16 10.33
C TYR A 142 4.53 -15.46 11.74
N VAL A 143 4.41 -14.48 12.64
CA VAL A 143 4.89 -14.64 14.00
C VAL A 143 3.85 -15.39 14.84
N TRP A 144 4.12 -16.67 15.08
CA TRP A 144 3.29 -17.55 15.92
C TRP A 144 3.91 -17.77 17.30
N ALA A 145 3.06 -17.92 18.32
CA ALA A 145 3.48 -18.26 19.67
C ALA A 145 2.44 -19.11 20.39
N ASP A 146 2.90 -20.06 21.20
CA ASP A 146 2.01 -20.85 22.04
C ASP A 146 1.34 -19.98 23.13
N PRO A 147 0.10 -20.31 23.52
CA PRO A 147 -0.51 -19.71 24.70
C PRO A 147 0.33 -20.02 25.95
N LYS A 148 0.27 -19.14 26.96
CA LYS A 148 0.77 -19.47 28.30
C LYS A 148 -0.03 -20.64 28.90
N PRO A 149 0.47 -21.30 29.98
CA PRO A 149 -0.24 -22.41 30.62
C PRO A 149 -1.68 -22.10 31.07
N ASP A 150 -2.01 -20.82 31.31
CA ASP A 150 -3.34 -20.34 31.66
C ASP A 150 -4.22 -19.98 30.44
N GLY A 151 -3.72 -20.19 29.22
CA GLY A 151 -4.38 -19.85 27.96
C GLY A 151 -4.17 -18.41 27.50
N SER A 152 -3.52 -17.54 28.29
CA SER A 152 -3.36 -16.13 27.97
C SER A 152 -2.26 -15.87 26.90
N PRO A 153 -2.25 -14.68 26.26
CA PRO A 153 -1.22 -14.30 25.30
C PRO A 153 0.23 -14.42 25.83
N PRO A 154 1.23 -14.62 24.94
CA PRO A 154 2.62 -14.90 25.32
C PRO A 154 3.29 -13.74 26.08
N ASN A 155 2.85 -12.50 25.87
CA ASN A 155 3.34 -11.31 26.58
C ASN A 155 2.22 -10.25 26.71
N ASN A 156 2.56 -9.04 27.15
CA ASN A 156 1.64 -7.93 27.38
C ASN A 156 1.65 -6.88 26.24
N TRP A 157 2.12 -7.23 25.05
CA TRP A 157 2.12 -6.30 23.92
C TRP A 157 0.70 -5.94 23.49
N LEU A 158 0.53 -4.67 23.09
CA LEU A 158 -0.75 -4.10 22.70
C LEU A 158 -0.71 -3.71 21.23
N ALA A 159 -1.82 -3.92 20.53
CA ALA A 159 -2.01 -3.45 19.18
C ALA A 159 -2.20 -1.92 19.18
N VAL A 160 -1.72 -1.26 18.12
CA VAL A 160 -1.83 0.19 17.92
C VAL A 160 -3.28 0.65 17.89
N PHE A 161 -4.17 -0.15 17.29
CA PHE A 161 -5.60 0.14 17.20
C PHE A 161 -6.44 -0.37 18.38
N GLY A 162 -5.78 -0.89 19.43
CA GLY A 162 -6.39 -1.28 20.69
C GLY A 162 -6.51 -2.78 20.89
N GLY A 163 -6.50 -3.21 22.16
CA GLY A 163 -6.49 -4.62 22.53
C GLY A 163 -5.09 -5.22 22.59
N ALA A 164 -5.02 -6.54 22.81
CA ALA A 164 -3.76 -7.27 22.78
C ALA A 164 -3.24 -7.36 21.33
N ALA A 165 -1.92 -7.36 21.15
CA ALA A 165 -1.28 -7.57 19.84
C ALA A 165 -1.30 -9.04 19.38
N TRP A 166 -2.07 -9.89 20.07
CA TRP A 166 -2.06 -11.34 19.87
C TRP A 166 -3.50 -11.84 19.76
N THR A 167 -3.81 -12.47 18.64
CA THR A 167 -5.10 -13.11 18.41
C THR A 167 -4.93 -14.62 18.31
N PHE A 168 -5.79 -15.37 19.01
CA PHE A 168 -5.73 -16.83 19.05
C PHE A 168 -6.32 -17.43 17.77
N GLU A 169 -5.59 -18.34 17.13
CA GLU A 169 -6.02 -19.13 15.98
C GLU A 169 -6.40 -20.55 16.44
N PRO A 170 -7.71 -20.89 16.50
CA PRO A 170 -8.14 -22.21 16.96
C PRO A 170 -7.63 -23.38 16.12
N GLN A 171 -7.41 -23.18 14.82
CA GLN A 171 -6.97 -24.25 13.92
C GLN A 171 -5.52 -24.69 14.21
N ARG A 172 -4.66 -23.75 14.63
CA ARG A 172 -3.27 -24.04 15.06
C ARG A 172 -3.13 -24.24 16.56
N GLY A 173 -4.06 -23.72 17.36
CA GLY A 173 -3.94 -23.69 18.81
C GLY A 173 -2.86 -22.72 19.31
N GLN A 174 -2.55 -21.69 18.53
CA GLN A 174 -1.49 -20.72 18.79
C GLN A 174 -2.02 -19.29 18.64
N TYR A 175 -1.33 -18.32 19.24
CA TYR A 175 -1.53 -16.91 18.93
C TYR A 175 -0.68 -16.51 17.73
N TYR A 176 -1.18 -15.59 16.89
CA TYR A 176 -0.38 -14.85 15.93
C TYR A 176 -0.26 -13.38 16.34
N LEU A 177 0.87 -12.76 16.01
CA LEU A 177 1.11 -11.33 16.25
C LEU A 177 0.40 -10.48 15.20
N HIS A 178 -0.17 -9.37 15.64
CA HIS A 178 -0.59 -8.26 14.79
C HIS A 178 -0.33 -6.95 15.53
N ASN A 179 0.50 -6.07 14.95
CA ASN A 179 0.72 -4.74 15.54
C ASN A 179 -0.48 -3.80 15.34
N PHE A 180 -1.34 -4.07 14.36
CA PHE A 180 -2.49 -3.25 14.00
C PHE A 180 -3.80 -4.03 14.20
N LEU A 181 -4.64 -4.17 13.18
CA LEU A 181 -5.87 -4.96 13.27
C LEU A 181 -5.57 -6.46 13.37
N PRO A 182 -6.44 -7.27 14.01
CA PRO A 182 -6.37 -8.73 13.91
C PRO A 182 -6.35 -9.24 12.46
N GLU A 183 -7.02 -8.52 11.54
CA GLU A 183 -7.01 -8.77 10.10
C GLU A 183 -5.67 -8.46 9.43
N GLN A 184 -4.66 -7.97 10.15
CA GLN A 184 -3.32 -7.61 9.67
C GLN A 184 -2.23 -8.42 10.41
N PRO A 185 -2.17 -9.76 10.23
CA PRO A 185 -1.12 -10.59 10.81
C PRO A 185 0.27 -10.18 10.32
N ASP A 186 1.20 -10.00 11.27
CA ASP A 186 2.57 -9.55 10.97
C ASP A 186 3.41 -10.67 10.36
N LEU A 187 4.15 -10.31 9.31
CA LEU A 187 5.13 -11.18 8.68
C LEU A 187 6.32 -11.38 9.61
N ASN A 188 6.86 -12.60 9.61
CA ASN A 188 8.03 -12.96 10.41
C ASN A 188 9.32 -12.65 9.64
N TRP A 189 9.85 -11.44 9.85
CA TRP A 189 11.10 -11.00 9.23
C TRP A 189 12.38 -11.73 9.72
N TYR A 190 12.26 -12.66 10.67
CA TYR A 190 13.36 -13.58 11.00
C TYR A 190 13.43 -14.77 10.03
N ASN A 191 12.37 -15.03 9.26
CA ASN A 191 12.39 -16.03 8.21
C ASN A 191 13.08 -15.46 6.95
N PRO A 192 14.10 -16.13 6.38
CA PRO A 192 14.80 -15.64 5.18
C PRO A 192 14.05 -15.83 3.85
N GLU A 193 12.99 -16.65 3.82
CA GLU A 193 12.11 -16.84 2.65
C GLU A 193 11.01 -15.79 2.59
#